data_AF-A0A3D2ZBP5-F1
#
_entry.id   AF-A0A3D2ZBP5-F1
#
_cell.length_a   1.000
_cell.length_b   1.000
_cell.length_c   1.000
_cell.angle_alpha   90.00
_cell.angle_beta   90.00
_cell.angle_gamma   90.00
#
_symmetry.space_group_name_H-M   'P 1'
#
loop_
_entity.id
_entity.type
_entity.pdbx_description
1 polymer ?
#
loop_
_entity_poly.entity_id
_entity_poly.type
_entity_poly.pdbx_seq_one_letter_code
_entity_poly.pdbx_strand_id
1 'polypeptide(L)'
;MQPSPWIELLHGLPLPATESPAAQIDTELYLLATEALGCWCQQQGVPALYATQEVIALEDSLPRNGVAAAGVRAFLLENHATAENLGTAPGSHAGLGLGHCAAGVAPMRGYVDLIMQRHLLAWLGVVGAPLPLEALERALLETAAARDAARRVEADSLRYWTLKWLEGLNPDAGVSCVVVEPRGPGYLVLLEGGPMGAFAPAGHGERIEAVPGQRLRLRIDQVSARQNILRLADPRPE
;
A
#
# COMPACT_ATOMS: atom_id res chain seq x y z
N MET A 1 7.59 0.43 -1.41
CA MET A 1 7.41 0.06 0.01
C MET A 1 6.21 -0.87 0.13
N GLN A 2 6.32 -2.02 0.81
CA GLN A 2 5.14 -2.87 1.07
C GLN A 2 4.34 -2.20 2.20
N PRO A 3 3.06 -1.85 2.02
CA PRO A 3 2.26 -1.36 3.14
C PRO A 3 2.28 -2.41 4.24
N SER A 4 2.44 -1.97 5.51
CA SER A 4 2.36 -2.87 6.66
C SER A 4 1.12 -3.75 6.53
N PRO A 5 1.25 -5.09 6.67
CA PRO A 5 0.12 -5.97 6.45
C PRO A 5 -0.98 -5.56 7.41
N TRP A 6 -2.14 -5.23 6.87
CA TRP A 6 -3.22 -4.70 7.67
C TRP A 6 -3.79 -5.73 8.66
N ILE A 7 -3.53 -7.02 8.40
CA ILE A 7 -3.89 -8.15 9.25
C ILE A 7 -2.62 -8.92 9.60
N GLU A 8 -2.39 -9.15 10.89
CA GLU A 8 -1.36 -10.04 11.41
C GLU A 8 -1.98 -11.29 12.04
N LEU A 9 -1.27 -12.42 11.95
CA LEU A 9 -1.66 -13.65 12.64
C LEU A 9 -1.07 -13.65 14.05
N LEU A 10 -1.88 -13.24 15.02
CA LEU A 10 -1.53 -13.29 16.44
C LEU A 10 -2.16 -14.54 17.06
N HIS A 11 -1.32 -15.46 17.51
CA HIS A 11 -1.76 -16.75 18.07
C HIS A 11 -2.69 -17.56 17.14
N GLY A 12 -2.50 -17.43 15.82
CA GLY A 12 -3.32 -18.10 14.81
C GLY A 12 -4.64 -17.41 14.48
N LEU A 13 -4.92 -16.24 15.07
CA LEU A 13 -6.08 -15.41 14.75
C LEU A 13 -5.66 -14.23 13.87
N PRO A 14 -6.41 -13.94 12.78
CA PRO A 14 -6.18 -12.73 11.99
C PRO A 14 -6.70 -11.52 12.79
N LEU A 15 -5.82 -10.59 13.14
CA LEU A 15 -6.17 -9.35 13.84
C LEU A 15 -5.61 -8.13 13.09
N PRO A 16 -6.29 -6.97 13.17
CA PRO A 16 -5.74 -5.73 12.65
C PRO A 16 -4.34 -5.45 13.21
N ALA A 17 -3.40 -5.16 12.32
CA ALA A 17 -2.05 -4.77 12.72
C ALA A 17 -2.08 -3.42 13.44
N THR A 18 -1.37 -3.33 14.56
CA THR A 18 -1.19 -2.07 15.28
C THR A 18 0.15 -1.48 14.91
N GLU A 19 0.16 -0.27 14.37
CA GLU A 19 1.41 0.45 14.15
C GLU A 19 2.05 0.80 15.50
N SER A 20 3.33 0.47 15.66
CA SER A 20 4.11 0.78 16.86
C SER A 20 5.13 1.87 16.56
N PRO A 21 5.54 2.67 17.56
CA PRO A 21 6.62 3.66 17.37
C PRO A 21 7.91 3.03 16.85
N ALA A 22 8.22 1.78 17.25
CA ALA A 22 9.39 1.06 16.74
C ALA A 22 9.27 0.74 15.25
N ALA A 23 8.10 0.33 14.78
CA ALA A 23 7.85 0.06 13.36
C ALA A 23 7.92 1.34 12.50
N GLN A 24 7.42 2.46 13.03
CA GLN A 24 7.57 3.77 12.39
C GLN A 24 9.05 4.15 12.26
N ILE A 25 9.83 4.02 13.35
CA ILE A 25 11.27 4.32 13.33
C ILE A 25 12.01 3.42 12.33
N ASP A 26 11.75 2.12 12.31
CA ASP A 26 12.36 1.18 11.35
C ASP A 26 12.06 1.60 9.90
N THR A 27 10.82 1.98 9.61
CA THR A 27 10.38 2.45 8.30
C THR A 27 11.10 3.73 7.90
N GLU A 28 11.14 4.74 8.77
CA GLU A 28 11.81 6.02 8.48
C GLU A 28 13.33 5.85 8.30
N LEU A 29 13.98 4.99 9.10
CA LEU A 29 15.40 4.68 8.93
C LEU A 29 15.68 3.96 7.62
N TYR A 30 14.79 3.07 7.18
CA TYR A 30 14.88 2.43 5.87
C TYR A 30 14.78 3.47 4.74
N LEU A 31 13.80 4.38 4.80
CA LEU A 31 13.62 5.44 3.80
C LEU A 31 14.81 6.40 3.77
N LEU A 32 15.35 6.76 4.94
CA LEU A 32 16.57 7.56 5.02
C LEU A 32 17.76 6.84 4.37
N ALA A 33 17.89 5.53 4.57
CA ALA A 33 18.97 4.75 3.99
C ALA A 33 18.87 4.64 2.46
N THR A 34 17.67 4.42 1.91
CA THR A 34 17.47 4.40 0.45
C THR A 34 17.77 5.74 -0.19
N GLU A 35 17.38 6.84 0.47
CA GLU A 35 17.63 8.19 -0.03
C GLU A 35 19.11 8.57 0.04
N ALA A 36 19.77 8.28 1.17
CA ALA A 36 21.20 8.52 1.32
C ALA A 36 22.02 7.73 0.30
N LEU A 37 21.65 6.47 0.05
CA LEU A 37 22.29 5.63 -0.94
C LEU A 37 22.08 6.17 -2.37
N GLY A 38 20.86 6.60 -2.70
CA GLY A 38 20.55 7.18 -4.01
C GLY A 38 21.29 8.50 -4.25
N CYS A 39 21.33 9.38 -3.25
CA CYS A 39 22.13 10.60 -3.29
C CYS A 39 23.62 10.29 -3.52
N TRP A 40 24.16 9.31 -2.79
CA TRP A 40 25.56 8.91 -2.93
C TRP A 40 25.86 8.35 -4.33
N CYS A 41 25.01 7.46 -4.84
CA CYS A 41 25.19 6.88 -6.18
C CYS A 41 25.19 7.96 -7.26
N GLN A 42 24.26 8.91 -7.18
CA GLN A 42 24.20 10.04 -8.09
C GLN A 42 25.46 10.91 -8.01
N GLN A 43 25.90 11.28 -6.80
CA GLN A 43 27.07 12.14 -6.60
C GLN A 43 28.38 11.49 -7.09
N GLN A 44 28.51 10.17 -6.93
CA GLN A 44 29.71 9.41 -7.31
C GLN A 44 29.64 8.87 -8.74
N GLY A 45 28.53 9.06 -9.45
CA GLY A 45 28.33 8.50 -10.79
C GLY A 45 28.26 6.96 -10.81
N VAL A 46 27.82 6.35 -9.70
CA VAL A 46 27.63 4.89 -9.62
C VAL A 46 26.34 4.52 -10.34
N PRO A 47 26.36 3.62 -11.33
CA PRO A 47 25.15 3.10 -11.94
C PRO A 47 24.28 2.41 -10.89
N ALA A 48 23.02 2.81 -10.78
CA ALA A 48 22.13 2.33 -9.72
C ALA A 48 20.70 2.11 -10.22
N LEU A 49 19.95 1.33 -9.45
CA LEU A 49 18.54 1.09 -9.67
C LEU A 49 17.73 1.97 -8.71
N TYR A 50 16.96 2.90 -9.27
CA TYR A 50 16.16 3.88 -8.55
C TYR A 50 14.67 3.55 -8.60
N ALA A 51 14.02 3.64 -7.45
CA ALA A 51 12.57 3.64 -7.32
C ALA A 51 12.07 5.08 -7.45
N THR A 52 11.27 5.35 -8.48
CA THR A 52 10.75 6.68 -8.81
C THR A 52 9.23 6.63 -8.91
N GLN A 53 8.59 7.75 -8.59
CA GLN A 53 7.14 7.87 -8.68
C GLN A 53 6.81 9.33 -9.00
N GLU A 54 6.03 9.52 -10.05
CA GLU A 54 5.63 10.85 -10.51
C GLU A 54 4.62 11.49 -9.55
N VAL A 55 4.66 12.83 -9.48
CA VAL A 55 3.67 13.61 -8.75
C VAL A 55 2.35 13.53 -9.50
N ILE A 56 1.27 13.23 -8.79
CA ILE A 56 -0.08 13.41 -9.31
C ILE A 56 -0.64 14.68 -8.72
N ALA A 57 -1.12 15.57 -9.58
CA ALA A 57 -1.90 16.72 -9.17
C ALA A 57 -3.18 16.21 -8.50
N LEU A 58 -3.27 16.44 -7.20
CA LEU A 58 -4.45 16.11 -6.42
C LEU A 58 -5.48 17.22 -6.60
N GLU A 59 -6.73 16.85 -6.80
CA GLU A 59 -7.83 17.80 -6.77
C GLU A 59 -7.98 18.41 -5.37
N ASP A 60 -8.43 19.66 -5.28
CA ASP A 60 -8.67 20.38 -4.02
C ASP A 60 -9.74 19.74 -3.11
N SER A 61 -10.41 18.69 -3.61
CA SER A 61 -11.55 18.00 -3.00
C SER A 61 -11.19 17.01 -1.88
N LEU A 62 -9.89 16.78 -1.60
CA LEU A 62 -9.49 15.86 -0.54
C LEU A 62 -9.96 16.32 0.85
N PRO A 63 -10.53 15.44 1.69
CA PRO A 63 -10.98 15.81 3.03
C PRO A 63 -9.79 16.22 3.92
N ARG A 64 -9.85 17.45 4.44
CA ARG A 64 -8.82 18.04 5.32
C ARG A 64 -9.15 17.93 6.81
N ASN A 65 -10.43 18.04 7.14
CA ASN A 65 -10.93 18.10 8.52
C ASN A 65 -11.84 16.90 8.82
N GLY A 66 -11.87 16.47 10.09
CA GLY A 66 -12.70 15.36 10.56
C GLY A 66 -11.88 14.16 11.04
N VAL A 67 -12.43 13.40 11.98
CA VAL A 67 -11.71 12.32 12.69
C VAL A 67 -11.19 11.23 11.74
N ALA A 68 -11.88 11.00 10.62
CA ALA A 68 -11.50 9.99 9.63
C ALA A 68 -10.86 10.57 8.36
N ALA A 69 -10.67 11.90 8.28
CA ALA A 69 -10.19 12.55 7.07
C ALA A 69 -8.79 12.09 6.65
N ALA A 70 -7.92 11.78 7.62
CA ALA A 70 -6.58 11.27 7.33
C ALA A 70 -6.61 9.92 6.62
N GLY A 71 -7.42 8.96 7.10
CA GLY A 71 -7.55 7.64 6.49
C GLY A 71 -8.23 7.67 5.12
N VAL A 72 -9.30 8.45 4.97
CA VAL A 72 -9.97 8.64 3.67
C VAL A 72 -9.03 9.29 2.66
N ARG A 73 -8.27 10.30 3.09
CA ARG A 73 -7.29 10.95 2.23
C ARG A 73 -6.20 9.97 1.81
N ALA A 74 -5.60 9.23 2.74
CA ALA A 74 -4.59 8.22 2.41
C ALA A 74 -5.11 7.19 1.38
N PHE A 75 -6.32 6.65 1.60
CA PHE A 75 -6.95 5.73 0.65
C PHE A 75 -7.15 6.33 -0.74
N LEU A 76 -7.61 7.59 -0.83
CA LEU A 76 -7.77 8.28 -2.12
C LEU A 76 -6.41 8.50 -2.79
N LEU A 77 -5.42 8.97 -2.04
CA LEU A 77 -4.04 9.19 -2.53
C LEU A 77 -3.45 7.89 -3.10
N GLU A 78 -3.59 6.78 -2.38
CA GLU A 78 -3.10 5.47 -2.82
C GLU A 78 -3.80 4.98 -4.10
N ASN A 79 -5.12 5.18 -4.22
CA ASN A 79 -5.86 4.79 -5.43
C ASN A 79 -5.55 5.68 -6.64
N HIS A 80 -5.16 6.93 -6.41
CA HIS A 80 -4.76 7.83 -7.47
C HIS A 80 -3.29 7.67 -7.84
N ALA A 81 -2.43 7.21 -6.93
CA ALA A 81 -0.98 7.12 -7.10
C ALA A 81 -0.57 6.39 -8.40
N THR A 82 0.44 6.92 -9.08
CA THR A 82 1.06 6.24 -10.22
C THR A 82 1.79 5.01 -9.71
N ALA A 83 1.91 3.98 -10.55
CA ALA A 83 2.75 2.85 -10.23
C ALA A 83 4.21 3.31 -10.03
N GLU A 84 4.86 2.78 -8.99
CA GLU A 84 6.31 2.95 -8.81
C GLU A 84 7.04 2.41 -10.04
N ASN A 85 7.92 3.24 -10.60
CA ASN A 85 8.81 2.86 -11.68
C ASN A 85 10.18 2.52 -11.10
N LEU A 86 10.68 1.33 -11.43
CA LEU A 86 12.01 0.88 -11.04
C LEU A 86 12.90 0.88 -12.29
N GLY A 87 13.91 1.74 -12.30
CA GLY A 87 14.75 1.96 -13.47
C GLY A 87 16.15 2.47 -13.11
N THR A 88 16.91 2.87 -14.11
CA THR A 88 18.30 3.33 -13.95
C THR A 88 18.44 4.85 -13.87
N ALA A 89 17.40 5.58 -14.28
CA ALA A 89 17.36 7.02 -14.20
C ALA A 89 17.06 7.48 -12.76
N PRO A 90 17.89 8.35 -12.16
CA PRO A 90 17.57 8.94 -10.87
C PRO A 90 16.34 9.85 -11.00
N GLY A 91 15.46 9.80 -10.01
CA GLY A 91 14.27 10.63 -9.97
C GLY A 91 13.63 10.62 -8.59
N SER A 92 12.68 11.54 -8.39
CA SER A 92 11.94 11.64 -7.13
C SER A 92 10.92 10.52 -6.97
N HIS A 93 10.61 10.24 -5.72
CA HIS A 93 9.50 9.39 -5.34
C HIS A 93 8.43 10.26 -4.66
N ALA A 94 7.54 10.84 -5.45
CA ALA A 94 6.57 11.83 -5.00
C ALA A 94 5.72 11.35 -3.80
N GLY A 95 5.26 10.09 -3.82
CA GLY A 95 4.45 9.55 -2.72
C GLY A 95 5.20 9.41 -1.38
N LEU A 96 6.54 9.42 -1.40
CA LEU A 96 7.38 9.34 -0.20
C LEU A 96 8.05 10.68 0.13
N GLY A 97 7.95 11.68 -0.75
CA GLY A 97 8.64 12.96 -0.60
C GLY A 97 10.16 12.88 -0.73
N LEU A 98 10.70 11.80 -1.30
CA LEU A 98 12.14 11.56 -1.41
C LEU A 98 12.71 12.03 -2.75
N GLY A 99 13.94 12.54 -2.74
CA GLY A 99 14.63 13.05 -3.91
C GLY A 99 15.21 11.95 -4.81
N HIS A 100 15.95 11.00 -4.24
CA HIS A 100 16.60 9.90 -4.98
C HIS A 100 16.58 8.61 -4.16
N CYS A 101 15.64 7.72 -4.43
CA CYS A 101 15.53 6.44 -3.71
C CYS A 101 16.21 5.33 -4.51
N ALA A 102 17.34 4.80 -4.03
CA ALA A 102 18.03 3.68 -4.66
C ALA A 102 17.82 2.35 -3.90
N ALA A 103 17.79 1.25 -4.65
CA ALA A 103 17.80 -0.10 -4.08
C ALA A 103 19.15 -0.44 -3.45
N GLY A 104 19.20 -1.48 -2.61
CA GLY A 104 20.45 -2.03 -2.05
C GLY A 104 20.48 -2.12 -0.52
N VAL A 105 19.40 -1.71 0.15
CA VAL A 105 19.31 -1.65 1.62
C VAL A 105 18.54 -2.82 2.22
N ALA A 106 17.76 -3.58 1.43
CA ALA A 106 17.00 -4.76 1.90
C ALA A 106 17.28 -6.04 1.09
N PRO A 107 18.54 -6.51 0.99
CA PRO A 107 18.93 -7.63 0.13
C PRO A 107 18.24 -8.96 0.46
N MET A 108 17.78 -9.14 1.70
CA MET A 108 17.06 -10.37 2.11
C MET A 108 15.61 -10.40 1.61
N ARG A 109 15.03 -9.25 1.26
CA ARG A 109 13.60 -9.11 0.93
C ARG A 109 13.34 -8.94 -0.56
N GLY A 110 14.38 -8.75 -1.38
CA GLY A 110 14.21 -8.53 -2.80
C GLY A 110 15.48 -8.81 -3.60
N TYR A 111 15.32 -9.43 -4.76
CA TYR A 111 16.43 -9.70 -5.68
C TYR A 111 17.09 -8.41 -6.19
N VAL A 112 16.32 -7.34 -6.37
CA VAL A 112 16.84 -6.05 -6.84
C VAL A 112 17.79 -5.43 -5.81
N ASP A 113 17.41 -5.43 -4.53
CA ASP A 113 18.32 -5.01 -3.47
C ASP A 113 19.57 -5.89 -3.39
N LEU A 114 19.42 -7.21 -3.57
CA LEU A 114 20.55 -8.13 -3.54
C LEU A 114 21.56 -7.87 -4.65
N ILE A 115 21.10 -7.73 -5.90
CA ILE A 115 21.99 -7.46 -7.03
C ILE A 115 22.62 -6.07 -6.92
N MET A 116 21.86 -5.09 -6.41
CA MET A 116 22.37 -3.74 -6.19
C MET A 116 23.43 -3.73 -5.10
N GLN A 117 23.22 -4.44 -3.98
CA GLN A 117 24.24 -4.58 -2.93
C GLN A 117 25.53 -5.24 -3.45
N ARG A 118 25.41 -6.30 -4.27
CA ARG A 118 26.58 -6.93 -4.92
C ARG A 118 27.31 -5.94 -5.83
N HIS A 119 26.58 -5.16 -6.62
CA HIS A 119 27.17 -4.13 -7.48
C HIS A 119 27.91 -3.07 -6.65
N LEU A 120 27.31 -2.56 -5.57
CA LEU A 120 27.90 -1.57 -4.67
C LEU A 120 29.16 -2.08 -3.99
N LEU A 121 29.14 -3.30 -3.45
CA LEU A 121 30.32 -3.91 -2.85
C LEU A 121 31.47 -4.05 -3.87
N ALA A 122 31.13 -4.36 -5.12
CA ALA A 122 32.13 -4.44 -6.18
C ALA A 122 32.66 -3.06 -6.60
N TRP A 123 31.80 -2.04 -6.63
CA TRP A 123 32.20 -0.66 -6.85
C TRP A 123 33.17 -0.15 -5.79
N LEU A 124 32.96 -0.56 -4.54
CA LEU A 124 33.85 -0.28 -3.41
C LEU A 124 35.11 -1.16 -3.38
N GLY A 125 35.31 -2.05 -4.36
CA GLY A 125 36.49 -2.93 -4.44
C GLY A 125 36.50 -4.07 -3.41
N VAL A 126 35.36 -4.35 -2.75
CA VAL A 126 35.24 -5.40 -1.74
C VAL A 126 35.12 -6.78 -2.39
N VAL A 127 34.46 -6.87 -3.55
CA VAL A 127 34.23 -8.14 -4.26
C VAL A 127 34.35 -7.95 -5.78
N GLY A 128 34.93 -8.89 -6.50
CA GLY A 128 34.85 -8.97 -7.98
C GLY A 128 34.99 -7.64 -8.74
N ALA A 129 34.23 -7.50 -9.83
CA ALA A 129 34.12 -6.27 -10.62
C ALA A 129 32.67 -5.76 -10.61
N PRO A 130 32.45 -4.43 -10.69
CA PRO A 130 31.11 -3.87 -10.76
C PRO A 130 30.32 -4.43 -11.94
N LEU A 131 29.02 -4.65 -11.72
CA LEU A 131 28.14 -5.05 -12.81
C LEU A 131 28.00 -3.92 -13.83
N PRO A 132 28.02 -4.22 -15.14
CA PRO A 132 27.71 -3.22 -16.16
C PRO A 132 26.23 -2.82 -16.07
N LEU A 133 25.89 -1.62 -16.52
CA LEU A 133 24.53 -1.07 -16.41
C LEU A 133 23.49 -2.00 -17.06
N GLU A 134 23.83 -2.58 -18.20
CA GLU A 134 22.97 -3.50 -18.96
C GLU A 134 22.63 -4.77 -18.16
N ALA A 135 23.51 -5.18 -17.23
CA ALA A 135 23.23 -6.31 -16.35
C ALA A 135 22.21 -5.94 -15.25
N LEU A 136 22.25 -4.70 -14.75
CA LEU A 136 21.25 -4.19 -13.81
C LEU A 136 19.88 -4.06 -14.47
N GLU A 137 19.84 -3.51 -15.68
CA GLU A 137 18.60 -3.40 -16.49
C GLU A 137 18.01 -4.77 -16.82
N ARG A 138 18.86 -5.73 -17.20
CA ARG A 138 18.44 -7.10 -17.45
C ARG A 138 17.83 -7.74 -16.22
N ALA A 139 18.43 -7.56 -15.05
CA ALA A 139 17.89 -8.07 -13.79
C ALA A 139 16.50 -7.50 -13.47
N LEU A 140 16.25 -6.22 -13.78
CA LEU A 140 14.91 -5.64 -13.66
C LEU A 140 13.90 -6.31 -14.57
N LEU A 141 14.26 -6.50 -15.84
CA LEU A 141 13.39 -7.11 -16.85
C LEU A 141 13.07 -8.57 -16.50
N GLU A 142 14.10 -9.36 -16.19
CA GLU A 142 13.98 -10.79 -15.87
C GLU A 142 13.13 -11.03 -14.62
N THR A 143 13.13 -10.11 -13.66
CA THR A 143 12.33 -10.23 -12.43
C THR A 143 10.96 -9.55 -12.48
N ALA A 144 10.63 -8.81 -13.54
CA ALA A 144 9.39 -8.02 -13.60
C ALA A 144 8.14 -8.88 -13.38
N ALA A 145 8.01 -9.99 -14.12
CA ALA A 145 6.86 -10.89 -14.01
C ALA A 145 6.72 -11.51 -12.60
N ALA A 146 7.85 -11.87 -11.97
CA ALA A 146 7.87 -12.42 -10.63
C ALA A 146 7.47 -11.36 -9.57
N ARG A 147 7.97 -10.12 -9.71
CA ARG A 147 7.61 -8.99 -8.84
C ARG A 147 6.11 -8.67 -8.94
N ASP A 148 5.56 -8.65 -10.15
CA ASP A 148 4.13 -8.40 -10.34
C ASP A 148 3.26 -9.55 -9.83
N ALA A 149 3.71 -10.80 -9.98
CA ALA A 149 3.03 -11.95 -9.40
C ALA A 149 3.04 -11.90 -7.87
N ALA A 150 4.18 -11.57 -7.26
CA ALA A 150 4.29 -11.40 -5.81
C ALA A 150 3.34 -10.32 -5.29
N ARG A 151 3.33 -9.13 -5.91
CA ARG A 151 2.40 -8.03 -5.56
C ARG A 151 0.93 -8.45 -5.63
N ARG A 152 0.53 -9.20 -6.66
CA ARG A 152 -0.83 -9.73 -6.78
C ARG A 152 -1.17 -10.71 -5.66
N VAL A 153 -0.28 -11.67 -5.40
CA VAL A 153 -0.48 -12.67 -4.34
C VAL A 153 -0.53 -12.02 -2.96
N GLU A 154 0.28 -11.00 -2.70
CA GLU A 154 0.24 -10.22 -1.46
C GLU A 154 -1.10 -9.50 -1.30
N ALA A 155 -1.57 -8.81 -2.34
CA ALA A 155 -2.87 -8.12 -2.33
C ALA A 155 -4.04 -9.12 -2.14
N ASP A 156 -4.03 -10.24 -2.85
CA ASP A 156 -5.04 -11.30 -2.74
C ASP A 156 -5.02 -11.95 -1.34
N SER A 157 -3.83 -12.16 -0.77
CA SER A 157 -3.67 -12.70 0.57
C SER A 157 -4.19 -11.74 1.63
N LEU A 158 -3.86 -10.45 1.51
CA LEU A 158 -4.36 -9.42 2.41
C LEU A 158 -5.88 -9.36 2.39
N ARG A 159 -6.47 -9.38 1.19
CA ARG A 159 -7.93 -9.40 1.01
C ARG A 159 -8.54 -10.66 1.60
N TYR A 160 -7.98 -11.83 1.33
CA TYR A 160 -8.45 -13.11 1.87
C TYR A 160 -8.48 -13.07 3.40
N TRP A 161 -7.37 -12.70 4.05
CA TRP A 161 -7.29 -12.69 5.52
C TRP A 161 -8.16 -11.61 6.15
N THR A 162 -8.37 -10.49 5.46
CA THR A 162 -9.35 -9.48 5.88
C THR A 162 -10.77 -10.04 5.88
N LEU A 163 -11.19 -10.70 4.79
CA LEU A 163 -12.49 -11.36 4.73
C LEU A 163 -12.60 -12.48 5.78
N LYS A 164 -11.50 -13.18 6.07
CA LYS A 164 -11.47 -14.24 7.08
C LYS A 164 -11.68 -13.70 8.50
N TRP A 165 -11.11 -12.54 8.79
CA TRP A 165 -11.40 -11.82 10.04
C TRP A 165 -12.87 -11.41 10.12
N LEU A 166 -13.44 -10.87 9.03
CA LEU A 166 -14.85 -10.49 8.96
C LEU A 166 -15.82 -11.68 9.14
N GLU A 167 -15.48 -12.87 8.65
CA GLU A 167 -16.27 -14.11 8.88
C GLU A 167 -16.41 -14.46 10.38
N GLY A 168 -15.48 -14.00 11.22
CA GLY A 168 -15.51 -14.24 12.66
C GLY A 168 -16.31 -13.21 13.46
N LEU A 169 -16.79 -12.13 12.84
CA LEU A 169 -17.56 -11.09 13.51
C LEU A 169 -19.05 -11.46 13.59
N ASN A 170 -19.74 -10.92 14.59
CA ASN A 170 -21.20 -11.01 14.64
C ASN A 170 -21.80 -10.15 13.51
N PRO A 171 -22.50 -10.74 12.52
CA PRO A 171 -23.05 -10.00 11.39
C PRO A 171 -24.00 -8.87 11.80
N ASP A 172 -24.81 -9.09 12.84
CA ASP A 172 -25.83 -8.15 13.32
C ASP A 172 -25.22 -7.00 14.14
N ALA A 173 -24.05 -7.23 14.75
CA ALA A 173 -23.30 -6.16 15.40
C ALA A 173 -22.75 -5.14 14.39
N GLY A 174 -22.61 -5.57 13.13
CA GLY A 174 -22.12 -4.77 12.02
C GLY A 174 -20.63 -4.41 12.12
N VAL A 175 -20.14 -3.75 11.07
CA VAL A 175 -18.78 -3.25 10.94
C VAL A 175 -18.79 -1.74 10.88
N SER A 176 -17.83 -1.11 11.56
CA SER A 176 -17.66 0.34 11.49
C SER A 176 -16.93 0.68 10.19
N CYS A 177 -17.44 1.65 9.45
CA CYS A 177 -16.92 2.09 8.17
C CYS A 177 -16.92 3.62 8.10
N VAL A 178 -16.12 4.17 7.20
CA VAL A 178 -16.09 5.60 6.87
C VAL A 178 -16.47 5.75 5.41
N VAL A 179 -17.43 6.64 5.11
CA VAL A 179 -17.79 6.98 3.74
C VAL A 179 -16.62 7.69 3.06
N VAL A 180 -16.15 7.16 1.96
CA VAL A 180 -15.15 7.81 1.09
C VAL A 180 -15.88 8.78 0.17
N GLU A 181 -16.84 8.27 -0.60
CA GLU A 181 -17.63 9.03 -1.55
C GLU A 181 -18.96 8.34 -1.86
N PRO A 182 -20.00 9.09 -2.27
CA PRO A 182 -21.13 8.55 -3.01
C PRO A 182 -20.66 7.79 -4.26
N ARG A 183 -21.21 6.60 -4.49
CA ARG A 183 -20.88 5.80 -5.68
C ARG A 183 -22.10 5.04 -6.19
N GLY A 184 -22.66 5.47 -7.31
CA GLY A 184 -23.84 4.81 -7.89
C GLY A 184 -25.04 4.81 -6.92
N PRO A 185 -25.71 3.66 -6.67
CA PRO A 185 -26.86 3.56 -5.77
C PRO A 185 -26.47 3.42 -4.29
N GLY A 186 -25.27 3.86 -3.91
CA GLY A 186 -24.75 3.69 -2.56
C GLY A 186 -23.47 4.46 -2.33
N TYR A 187 -22.54 3.85 -1.60
CA TYR A 187 -21.33 4.48 -1.10
C TYR A 187 -20.12 3.59 -1.33
N LEU A 188 -18.98 4.21 -1.64
CA LEU A 188 -17.68 3.62 -1.37
C LEU A 188 -17.35 3.88 0.09
N VAL A 189 -17.12 2.83 0.86
CA VAL A 189 -16.78 2.93 2.27
C VAL A 189 -15.45 2.26 2.56
N LEU A 190 -14.70 2.81 3.51
CA LEU A 190 -13.48 2.24 4.07
C LEU A 190 -13.81 1.56 5.39
N LEU A 191 -13.44 0.30 5.56
CA LEU A 191 -13.65 -0.39 6.84
C LEU A 191 -12.74 0.20 7.92
N GLU A 192 -13.33 0.63 9.04
CA GLU A 192 -12.52 1.08 10.18
C GLU A 192 -11.76 -0.10 10.75
N GLY A 193 -10.48 0.14 10.90
CA GLY A 193 -9.54 -0.95 10.91
C GLY A 193 -8.50 -0.68 9.84
N GLY A 194 -8.85 -0.67 8.54
CA GLY A 194 -7.88 -0.90 7.45
C GLY A 194 -8.16 -0.29 6.09
N PRO A 195 -7.28 -0.53 5.10
CA PRO A 195 -7.36 0.10 3.79
C PRO A 195 -8.43 -0.53 2.87
N MET A 196 -9.17 -1.54 3.34
CA MET A 196 -10.13 -2.24 2.49
C MET A 196 -11.37 -1.37 2.22
N GLY A 197 -11.46 -0.89 0.97
CA GLY A 197 -12.66 -0.31 0.40
C GLY A 197 -13.71 -1.37 0.10
N ALA A 198 -14.98 -1.05 0.34
CA ALA A 198 -16.12 -1.89 -0.02
C ALA A 198 -17.25 -1.02 -0.57
N PHE A 199 -18.06 -1.58 -1.46
CA PHE A 199 -19.32 -0.96 -1.85
C PHE A 199 -20.39 -1.28 -0.82
N ALA A 200 -21.12 -0.25 -0.38
CA ALA A 200 -22.27 -0.36 0.49
C ALA A 200 -23.51 0.23 -0.23
N PRO A 201 -24.57 -0.55 -0.46
CA PRO A 201 -25.81 -0.03 -1.02
C PRO A 201 -26.48 0.95 -0.05
N ALA A 202 -27.11 2.00 -0.59
CA ALA A 202 -28.03 2.84 0.19
C ALA A 202 -29.39 2.14 0.33
N GLY A 203 -30.16 2.50 1.37
CA GLY A 203 -31.54 2.05 1.54
C GLY A 203 -32.45 2.44 0.36
N HIS A 204 -33.47 1.64 0.07
CA HIS A 204 -34.37 1.88 -1.06
C HIS A 204 -35.19 3.17 -0.83
N GLY A 205 -35.11 4.14 -1.75
CA GLY A 205 -35.86 5.39 -1.67
C GLY A 205 -35.21 6.50 -0.82
N GLU A 206 -34.11 6.21 -0.14
CA GLU A 206 -33.36 7.25 0.57
C GLU A 206 -32.44 8.01 -0.40
N ARG A 207 -32.45 9.35 -0.29
CA ARG A 207 -31.44 10.18 -0.94
C ARG A 207 -30.09 9.85 -0.30
N ILE A 208 -29.04 9.76 -1.11
CA ILE A 208 -27.67 9.59 -0.65
C ILE A 208 -27.28 10.83 0.16
N GLU A 209 -27.56 10.83 1.47
CA GLU A 209 -27.29 11.96 2.37
C GLU A 209 -25.94 11.86 3.10
N ALA A 210 -25.27 10.70 3.01
CA ALA A 210 -24.01 10.51 3.72
C ALA A 210 -22.87 11.33 3.11
N VAL A 211 -22.15 12.04 3.97
CA VAL A 211 -21.07 12.95 3.57
C VAL A 211 -19.73 12.21 3.62
N PRO A 212 -18.79 12.46 2.68
CA PRO A 212 -17.41 11.99 2.81
C PRO A 212 -16.83 12.23 4.21
N GLY A 213 -16.22 11.20 4.79
CA GLY A 213 -15.71 11.19 6.16
C GLY A 213 -16.72 10.82 7.25
N GLN A 214 -18.01 10.67 6.92
CA GLN A 214 -19.02 10.20 7.86
C GLN A 214 -18.78 8.75 8.25
N ARG A 215 -18.88 8.45 9.54
CA ARG A 215 -18.87 7.08 10.06
C ARG A 215 -20.25 6.46 9.94
N LEU A 216 -20.29 5.25 9.38
CA LEU A 216 -21.47 4.41 9.32
C LEU A 216 -21.15 3.07 9.98
N ARG A 217 -22.13 2.47 10.64
CA ARG A 217 -22.05 1.07 11.03
C ARG A 217 -22.90 0.29 10.05
N LEU A 218 -22.32 -0.70 9.37
CA LEU A 218 -22.98 -1.45 8.30
C LEU A 218 -23.13 -2.92 8.68
N ARG A 219 -24.28 -3.53 8.42
CA ARG A 219 -24.49 -4.96 8.65
C ARG A 219 -23.70 -5.77 7.61
N ILE A 220 -23.11 -6.89 8.02
CA ILE A 220 -22.53 -7.85 7.07
C ILE A 220 -23.67 -8.74 6.57
N ASP A 221 -24.10 -8.55 5.33
CA ASP A 221 -25.15 -9.39 4.73
C ASP A 221 -24.58 -10.72 4.23
N GLN A 222 -23.39 -10.67 3.63
CA GLN A 222 -22.67 -11.86 3.17
C GLN A 222 -21.17 -11.62 3.24
N VAL A 223 -20.42 -12.59 3.76
CA VAL A 223 -18.96 -12.61 3.70
C VAL A 223 -18.47 -14.03 3.41
N SER A 224 -17.50 -14.15 2.52
CA SER A 224 -16.83 -15.42 2.21
C SER A 224 -15.41 -15.14 1.73
N ALA A 225 -14.43 -15.46 2.57
CA ALA A 225 -13.01 -15.33 2.23
C ALA A 225 -12.65 -16.23 1.04
N ARG A 226 -13.15 -17.47 1.05
CA ARG A 226 -12.88 -18.45 -0.01
C ARG A 226 -13.47 -18.06 -1.37
N GLN A 227 -14.64 -17.43 -1.39
CA GLN A 227 -15.28 -16.98 -2.63
C GLN A 227 -14.97 -15.52 -2.98
N ASN A 228 -14.18 -14.85 -2.15
CA ASN A 228 -13.80 -13.45 -2.30
C ASN A 228 -14.99 -12.46 -2.27
N ILE A 229 -16.01 -12.74 -1.45
CA ILE A 229 -17.27 -11.99 -1.37
C ILE A 229 -17.34 -11.17 -0.08
N LEU A 230 -17.74 -9.89 -0.22
CA LEU A 230 -18.24 -9.06 0.87
C LEU A 230 -19.46 -8.27 0.37
N ARG A 231 -20.58 -8.41 1.07
CA ARG A 231 -21.80 -7.62 0.88
C ARG A 231 -22.17 -6.96 2.19
N LEU A 232 -22.26 -5.64 2.14
CA LEU A 232 -22.70 -4.81 3.23
C LEU A 232 -24.15 -4.40 2.99
N ALA A 233 -24.88 -4.15 4.07
CA ALA A 233 -26.21 -3.56 4.03
C ALA A 233 -26.29 -2.42 5.06
N ASP A 234 -27.02 -1.38 4.72
CA ASP A 234 -27.38 -0.35 5.70
C ASP A 234 -28.28 -0.99 6.78
N PRO A 235 -27.95 -0.87 8.08
CA PRO A 235 -28.76 -1.44 9.14
C PRO A 235 -30.01 -0.61 9.45
N ARG A 236 -30.17 0.58 8.85
CA ARG A 236 -31.38 1.38 9.04
C ARG A 236 -32.60 0.63 8.47
N PRO A 237 -33.69 0.47 9.23
CA PRO A 237 -34.86 -0.27 8.78
C PRO A 237 -35.55 0.43 7.60
N GLU A 238 -36.25 -0.37 6.78
CA GLU A 238 -37.20 0.07 5.74
C GLU A 238 -38.33 0.95 6.31
#